data_AF-A0A7X6J9P8-F1
#
_entry.id   AF-A0A7X6J9P8-F1
#
_cell.length_a   1.000
_cell.length_b   1.000
_cell.length_c   1.000
_cell.angle_alpha   90.00
_cell.angle_beta   90.00
_cell.angle_gamma   90.00
#
_symmetry.space_group_name_H-M   'P 1'
#
loop_
_entity.id
_entity.type
_entity.pdbx_description
1 polymer ?
#
loop_
_entity_poly.entity_id
_entity_poly.type
_entity_poly.pdbx_seq_one_letter_code
_entity_poly.pdbx_strand_id
1 'polypeptide(L)'
;MALLLSLLASCDLFDAKIVTVCESVLKNRLRSPSEYKRIEITRSEEAIGRAEYKHLFGSKGSPALQAVTMDDFDSGAAKPMRYVLQISYDAPNAYGTPIRGVSRCEYASAFGGDSTVNEFVVSIDGDTEMEWRNKQR
;
A
#
# COMPACT_ATOMS: atom_id res chain seq x y z
N MET A 1 11.80 -36.77 27.60
CA MET A 1 10.92 -36.07 26.65
C MET A 1 11.58 -34.75 26.31
N ALA A 2 12.31 -34.70 25.19
CA ALA A 2 13.00 -33.50 24.74
C ALA A 2 12.11 -32.76 23.74
N LEU A 3 12.10 -31.43 23.88
CA LEU A 3 11.22 -30.50 23.17
C LEU A 3 11.36 -30.64 21.64
N LEU A 4 10.22 -30.90 20.99
CA LEU A 4 10.00 -30.66 19.57
C LEU A 4 10.04 -29.14 19.33
N LEU A 5 11.13 -28.64 18.75
CA LEU A 5 11.15 -27.32 18.13
C LEU A 5 10.32 -27.39 16.84
N SER A 6 9.09 -26.96 16.93
CA SER A 6 8.20 -26.73 15.80
C SER A 6 8.80 -25.64 14.89
N LEU A 7 9.42 -26.08 13.78
CA LEU A 7 9.67 -25.26 12.60
C LEU A 7 8.32 -24.83 12.03
N LEU A 8 7.80 -23.70 12.50
CA LEU A 8 6.64 -23.05 11.89
C LEU A 8 7.09 -22.44 10.56
N ALA A 9 6.82 -23.23 9.51
CA ALA A 9 6.64 -22.88 8.11
C ALA A 9 6.68 -21.38 7.76
N SER A 10 7.77 -20.92 7.16
CA SER A 10 7.74 -19.76 6.26
C SER A 10 7.08 -20.17 4.94
N CYS A 11 5.76 -20.05 4.88
CA CYS A 11 5.01 -20.03 3.62
C CYS A 11 5.13 -18.63 3.00
N ASP A 12 6.30 -18.28 2.46
CA ASP A 12 6.52 -17.00 1.75
C ASP A 12 7.26 -17.23 0.44
N LEU A 13 6.69 -18.06 -0.45
CA LEU A 13 7.30 -18.27 -1.77
C LEU A 13 6.96 -17.16 -2.77
N PHE A 14 5.88 -16.39 -2.55
CA PHE A 14 5.54 -15.22 -3.35
C PHE A 14 4.80 -14.17 -2.51
N ASP A 15 5.43 -13.00 -2.34
CA ASP A 15 4.76 -11.83 -1.78
C ASP A 15 3.54 -11.44 -2.63
N ALA A 16 2.48 -10.97 -1.97
CA ALA A 16 1.33 -10.38 -2.65
C ALA A 16 1.78 -9.18 -3.51
N LYS A 17 1.11 -8.94 -4.65
CA LYS A 17 1.50 -7.88 -5.59
C LYS A 17 1.64 -6.51 -4.92
N ILE A 18 0.75 -6.19 -3.97
CA ILE A 18 0.83 -4.94 -3.21
C ILE A 18 2.12 -4.81 -2.40
N VAL A 19 2.62 -5.89 -1.79
CA VAL A 19 3.87 -5.87 -1.04
C VAL A 19 5.03 -5.51 -1.97
N THR A 20 5.13 -6.18 -3.11
CA THR A 20 6.18 -5.92 -4.11
C THR A 20 6.13 -4.48 -4.63
N VAL A 21 4.95 -3.95 -4.93
CA VAL A 21 4.78 -2.58 -5.41
C VAL A 21 5.14 -1.56 -4.32
N CYS A 22 4.62 -1.73 -3.10
CA CYS A 22 4.89 -0.84 -1.99
C CYS A 22 6.38 -0.78 -1.64
N GLU A 23 7.06 -1.92 -1.57
CA GLU A 23 8.51 -1.94 -1.33
C GLU A 23 9.30 -1.33 -2.47
N SER A 24 8.88 -1.53 -3.73
CA SER A 24 9.53 -0.90 -4.89
C SER A 24 9.46 0.62 -4.80
N VAL A 25 8.27 1.17 -4.53
CA VAL A 25 8.07 2.62 -4.36
C VAL A 25 8.83 3.13 -3.15
N LEU A 26 8.76 2.45 -2.00
CA LEU A 26 9.49 2.82 -0.80
C LEU A 26 11.00 2.89 -1.08
N LYS A 27 11.58 1.85 -1.69
CA LYS A 27 13.01 1.80 -2.04
C LYS A 27 13.42 2.97 -2.92
N ASN A 28 12.60 3.35 -3.90
CA ASN A 28 12.88 4.50 -4.77
C ASN A 28 12.92 5.84 -4.02
N ARG A 29 12.30 5.93 -2.85
CA ARG A 29 12.32 7.12 -1.98
C ARG A 29 13.49 7.13 -0.98
N LEU A 30 14.17 6.00 -0.80
CA LEU A 30 15.33 5.89 0.09
C LEU A 30 16.58 6.46 -0.57
N ARG A 31 17.50 7.00 0.25
CA ARG A 31 18.80 7.50 -0.23
C ARG A 31 19.70 6.39 -0.76
N SER A 32 19.69 5.23 -0.10
CA SER A 32 20.45 4.03 -0.50
C SER A 32 19.49 2.85 -0.68
N PRO A 33 18.78 2.77 -1.83
CA PRO A 33 17.78 1.73 -2.07
C PRO A 33 18.33 0.30 -1.93
N SER A 34 19.60 0.09 -2.30
CA SER A 34 20.29 -1.21 -2.27
C SER A 34 20.56 -1.73 -0.86
N GLU A 35 20.48 -0.89 0.15
CA GLU A 35 20.74 -1.25 1.55
C GLU A 35 19.45 -1.46 2.36
N TYR A 36 18.30 -1.38 1.70
CA TYR A 36 17.01 -1.72 2.29
C TYR A 36 16.98 -3.17 2.77
N LYS A 37 16.53 -3.37 4.02
CA LYS A 37 16.25 -4.69 4.59
C LYS A 37 14.89 -4.69 5.26
N ARG A 38 13.94 -5.44 4.69
CA ARG A 38 12.65 -5.71 5.34
C ARG A 38 12.89 -6.38 6.69
N ILE A 39 12.24 -5.87 7.73
CA ILE A 39 12.17 -6.51 9.05
C ILE A 39 10.83 -7.21 9.20
N GLU A 40 9.74 -6.49 8.95
CA GLU A 40 8.38 -7.01 9.10
C GLU A 40 7.42 -6.26 8.18
N ILE A 41 6.39 -6.97 7.72
CA ILE A 41 5.22 -6.35 7.08
C ILE A 41 3.98 -6.87 7.78
N THR A 42 3.15 -5.95 8.24
CA THR A 42 1.79 -6.27 8.68
C THR A 42 0.80 -5.74 7.64
N ARG A 43 -0.18 -6.57 7.28
CA ARG A 43 -1.23 -6.26 6.30
C ARG A 43 -2.58 -6.16 7.00
N SER A 44 -3.33 -5.10 6.71
CA SER A 44 -4.74 -5.01 7.07
C SER A 44 -5.59 -4.61 5.87
N GLU A 45 -6.87 -4.96 5.93
CA GLU A 45 -7.86 -4.70 4.90
C GLU A 45 -9.12 -4.15 5.54
N GLU A 46 -9.64 -3.08 4.98
CA GLU A 46 -10.80 -2.38 5.53
C GLU A 46 -11.79 -2.05 4.40
N ALA A 47 -13.07 -2.31 4.62
CA ALA A 47 -14.10 -1.89 3.68
C ALA A 47 -14.21 -0.37 3.66
N ILE A 48 -14.25 0.22 2.47
CA ILE A 48 -14.36 1.67 2.31
C ILE A 48 -15.84 2.06 2.40
N GLY A 49 -16.15 2.99 3.31
CA GLY A 49 -17.51 3.50 3.48
C GLY A 49 -17.95 4.42 2.35
N ARG A 50 -19.27 4.59 2.18
CA ARG A 50 -19.87 5.37 1.09
C ARG A 50 -19.30 6.79 0.91
N ALA A 51 -19.13 7.52 2.02
CA ALA A 51 -18.64 8.89 1.99
C ALA A 51 -17.18 8.97 1.51
N GLU A 52 -16.36 8.02 1.94
CA GLU A 52 -14.97 7.91 1.55
C GLU A 52 -14.83 7.40 0.11
N TYR A 53 -15.67 6.44 -0.30
CA TYR A 53 -15.76 6.00 -1.69
C TYR A 53 -16.04 7.17 -2.63
N LYS A 54 -16.99 8.05 -2.26
CA LYS A 54 -17.25 9.29 -3.00
C LYS A 54 -16.03 10.20 -3.05
N HIS A 55 -15.24 10.29 -1.99
CA HIS A 55 -14.04 11.14 -1.97
C HIS A 55 -12.91 10.59 -2.84
N LEU A 56 -12.69 9.28 -2.80
CA LEU A 56 -11.59 8.60 -3.50
C LEU A 56 -11.88 8.35 -4.98
N PHE A 57 -13.09 7.87 -5.29
CA PHE A 57 -13.46 7.41 -6.63
C PHE A 57 -14.55 8.27 -7.27
N GLY A 58 -15.27 9.06 -6.48
CA GLY A 58 -16.20 10.04 -7.02
C GLY A 58 -15.43 11.00 -7.91
N SER A 59 -15.60 10.81 -9.22
CA SER A 59 -14.83 11.51 -10.24
C SER A 59 -14.76 13.03 -9.99
N LYS A 60 -13.60 13.65 -10.28
CA LYS A 60 -13.51 15.10 -10.56
C LYS A 60 -14.12 15.44 -11.94
N GLY A 61 -15.06 14.63 -12.41
CA GLY A 61 -15.67 14.68 -13.74
C GLY A 61 -17.03 15.36 -13.70
N SER A 62 -17.87 15.05 -14.69
CA SER A 62 -19.23 15.58 -14.75
C SER A 62 -20.11 15.00 -13.62
N PRO A 63 -21.17 15.72 -13.19
CA PRO A 63 -22.14 15.19 -12.23
C PRO A 63 -22.75 13.85 -12.64
N ALA A 64 -22.88 13.60 -13.94
CA ALA A 64 -23.38 12.32 -14.47
C ALA A 64 -22.42 11.16 -14.17
N LEU A 65 -21.10 11.35 -14.35
CA LEU A 65 -20.12 10.32 -14.00
C LEU A 65 -20.09 10.06 -12.50
N GLN A 66 -20.18 11.11 -11.68
CA GLN A 66 -20.28 10.94 -10.24
C GLN A 66 -21.54 10.15 -9.85
N ALA A 67 -22.68 10.40 -10.50
CA ALA A 67 -23.90 9.65 -10.25
C ALA A 67 -23.75 8.16 -10.59
N VAL A 68 -23.15 7.82 -11.73
CA VAL A 68 -22.87 6.42 -12.11
C VAL A 68 -21.94 5.75 -11.09
N THR A 69 -20.84 6.40 -10.71
CA THR A 69 -19.92 5.84 -9.71
C THR A 69 -20.62 5.59 -8.37
N MET A 70 -21.48 6.51 -7.93
CA MET A 70 -22.21 6.31 -6.68
C MET A 70 -23.28 5.23 -6.78
N ASP A 71 -23.91 5.06 -7.95
CA ASP A 71 -24.85 3.97 -8.22
C ASP A 71 -24.16 2.60 -8.16
N ASP A 72 -22.93 2.49 -8.66
CA ASP A 72 -22.13 1.26 -8.53
C ASP A 72 -21.91 0.87 -7.05
N PHE A 73 -21.68 1.85 -6.18
CA PHE A 73 -21.57 1.60 -4.74
C PHE A 73 -22.92 1.20 -4.13
N ASP A 74 -23.97 1.98 -4.39
CA ASP A 74 -25.28 1.80 -3.76
C ASP A 74 -25.96 0.50 -4.20
N SER A 75 -25.71 0.04 -5.42
CA SER A 75 -26.17 -1.24 -5.95
C SER A 75 -25.33 -2.44 -5.50
N GLY A 76 -24.15 -2.21 -4.92
CA GLY A 76 -23.20 -3.25 -4.52
C GLY A 76 -22.37 -3.84 -5.67
N ALA A 77 -22.41 -3.22 -6.85
CA ALA A 77 -21.53 -3.57 -7.97
C ALA A 77 -20.06 -3.25 -7.64
N ALA A 78 -19.81 -2.12 -6.96
CA ALA A 78 -18.53 -1.80 -6.35
C ALA A 78 -18.40 -2.49 -4.98
N LYS A 79 -17.21 -3.01 -4.69
CA LYS A 79 -16.85 -3.63 -3.41
C LYS A 79 -15.55 -3.03 -2.90
N PRO A 80 -15.57 -1.75 -2.51
CA PRO A 80 -14.34 -1.01 -2.34
C PRO A 80 -13.61 -1.41 -1.06
N MET A 81 -12.31 -1.65 -1.19
CA MET A 81 -11.44 -2.10 -0.10
C MET A 81 -10.20 -1.22 -0.05
N ARG A 82 -9.80 -0.86 1.17
CA ARG A 82 -8.50 -0.26 1.47
C ARG A 82 -7.56 -1.36 1.95
N TYR A 83 -6.43 -1.47 1.28
CA TYR A 83 -5.31 -2.32 1.67
C TYR A 83 -4.24 -1.46 2.30
N VAL A 84 -3.74 -1.91 3.44
CA VAL A 84 -2.75 -1.19 4.24
C VAL A 84 -1.60 -2.13 4.55
N LEU A 85 -0.38 -1.68 4.26
CA LEU A 85 0.83 -2.32 4.74
C LEU A 85 1.57 -1.38 5.69
N GLN A 86 1.90 -1.88 6.88
CA GLN A 86 2.88 -1.24 7.75
C GLN A 86 4.19 -2.01 7.62
N ILE A 87 5.18 -1.34 7.03
CA ILE A 87 6.46 -1.91 6.63
C ILE A 87 7.53 -1.40 7.60
N SER A 88 8.08 -2.30 8.41
CA SER A 88 9.26 -2.03 9.24
C SER A 88 10.51 -2.48 8.50
N TYR A 89 11.51 -1.63 8.41
CA TYR A 89 12.72 -1.89 7.62
C TYR A 89 13.94 -1.21 8.21
N ASP A 90 15.12 -1.72 7.87
CA ASP A 90 16.39 -1.03 8.09
C ASP A 90 16.86 -0.41 6.77
N ALA A 91 17.31 0.85 6.82
CA ALA A 91 17.98 1.52 5.71
C ALA A 91 18.97 2.58 6.24
N PRO A 92 20.06 2.89 5.51
CA PRO A 92 20.99 3.91 5.93
C PRO A 92 20.37 5.31 5.90
N ASN A 93 20.74 6.12 6.89
CA ASN A 93 20.49 7.55 6.87
C ASN A 93 21.51 8.30 5.97
N ALA A 94 21.46 9.64 5.98
CA ALA A 94 22.36 10.51 5.21
C ALA A 94 23.86 10.30 5.46
N TYR A 95 24.24 9.66 6.57
CA TYR A 95 25.61 9.42 7.00
C TYR A 95 26.02 7.94 6.89
N GLY A 96 25.19 7.11 6.25
CA GLY A 96 25.45 5.68 6.09
C GLY A 96 25.19 4.83 7.34
N THR A 97 24.64 5.42 8.42
CA THR A 97 24.28 4.64 9.61
C THR A 97 22.95 3.92 9.36
N PRO A 98 22.87 2.58 9.51
CA PRO A 98 21.60 1.87 9.42
C PRO A 98 20.65 2.35 10.52
N ILE A 99 19.47 2.80 10.12
CA ILE A 99 18.39 3.18 11.03
C ILE A 99 17.14 2.36 10.73
N ARG A 100 16.33 2.14 11.77
CA ARG A 100 15.02 1.51 11.63
C ARG A 100 13.99 2.53 11.17
N GLY A 101 13.40 2.29 10.01
CA GLY A 101 12.27 3.03 9.47
C GLY A 101 10.97 2.24 9.62
N VAL A 102 9.86 2.97 9.66
CA VAL A 102 8.52 2.41 9.52
C VAL A 102 7.79 3.27 8.50
N SER A 103 7.26 2.64 7.47
CA SER A 103 6.45 3.31 6.46
C SER A 103 5.08 2.65 6.33
N ARG A 104 4.08 3.48 6.06
CA ARG A 104 2.72 3.06 5.78
C ARG A 104 2.48 3.12 4.28
N CYS A 105 2.18 1.99 3.66
CA CYS A 105 1.71 1.92 2.28
C CYS A 105 0.20 1.71 2.25
N GLU A 106 -0.51 2.45 1.40
CA GLU A 106 -1.96 2.29 1.23
C GLU A 106 -2.34 2.18 -0.24
N TYR A 107 -3.35 1.36 -0.51
CA TYR A 107 -3.98 1.20 -1.81
C TYR A 107 -5.50 1.09 -1.65
N ALA A 108 -6.26 1.88 -2.41
CA ALA A 108 -7.71 1.78 -2.45
C ALA A 108 -8.16 1.13 -3.76
N SER A 109 -8.85 0.00 -3.68
CA SER A 109 -9.48 -0.66 -4.82
C SER A 109 -10.98 -0.36 -4.83
N ALA A 110 -11.53 0.04 -5.98
CA ALA A 110 -12.96 0.27 -6.15
C ALA A 110 -13.78 -1.03 -6.21
N PHE A 111 -13.17 -2.11 -6.70
CA PHE A 111 -13.85 -3.40 -6.95
C PHE A 111 -13.31 -4.54 -6.06
N GLY A 112 -12.48 -4.19 -5.08
CA GLY A 112 -11.79 -5.15 -4.23
C GLY A 112 -10.58 -5.79 -4.93
N GLY A 113 -9.81 -6.57 -4.17
CA GLY A 113 -8.56 -7.17 -4.61
C GLY A 113 -7.41 -6.16 -4.77
N ASP A 114 -6.18 -6.69 -4.77
CA ASP A 114 -4.93 -5.97 -4.98
C ASP A 114 -4.22 -6.36 -6.30
N SER A 115 -4.89 -7.12 -7.17
CA SER A 115 -4.30 -7.62 -8.43
C SER A 115 -3.96 -6.50 -9.43
N THR A 116 -4.66 -5.37 -9.38
CA THR A 116 -4.46 -4.21 -10.27
C THR A 116 -3.51 -3.16 -9.71
N VAL A 117 -3.01 -3.34 -8.48
CA VAL A 117 -2.10 -2.39 -7.83
C VAL A 117 -0.84 -2.16 -8.67
N ASN A 118 -0.35 -0.92 -8.67
CA ASN A 118 0.87 -0.48 -9.35
C ASN A 118 1.44 0.76 -8.63
N GLU A 119 2.63 1.18 -9.02
CA GLU A 119 3.40 2.25 -8.39
C GLU A 119 2.72 3.62 -8.36
N PHE A 120 1.77 3.87 -9.28
CA PHE A 120 1.08 5.16 -9.38
C PHE A 120 -0.13 5.29 -8.47
N VAL A 121 -0.68 4.17 -7.99
CA VAL A 121 -1.93 4.13 -7.21
C VAL A 121 -1.72 3.79 -5.74
N VAL A 122 -0.47 3.50 -5.34
CA VAL A 122 -0.11 3.37 -3.93
C VAL A 122 0.35 4.71 -3.38
N SER A 123 0.06 4.96 -2.10
CA SER A 123 0.65 6.05 -1.33
C SER A 123 1.59 5.49 -0.28
N ILE A 124 2.80 6.03 -0.17
CA ILE A 124 3.72 5.77 0.93
C ILE A 124 3.73 7.01 1.82
N ASP A 125 3.45 6.82 3.10
CA ASP A 125 3.43 7.86 4.14
C ASP A 125 2.55 9.06 3.76
N GLY A 126 1.40 8.75 3.16
CA GLY A 126 0.38 9.72 2.73
C GLY A 126 0.60 10.33 1.35
N ASP A 127 1.73 10.04 0.69
CA ASP A 127 2.05 10.62 -0.62
C ASP A 127 2.07 9.55 -1.73
N THR A 128 1.31 9.80 -2.79
CA THR A 128 1.52 9.12 -4.08
C THR A 128 2.89 9.47 -4.65
N GLU A 129 3.35 8.68 -5.62
CA GLU A 129 4.64 8.93 -6.26
C GLU A 129 4.73 10.31 -6.91
N MET A 130 3.63 10.79 -7.50
CA MET A 130 3.56 12.12 -8.10
C MET A 130 3.66 13.23 -7.04
N GLU A 131 2.94 13.10 -5.93
CA GLU A 131 2.96 14.08 -4.85
C GLU A 131 4.33 14.16 -4.18
N TRP A 132 4.93 13.00 -3.89
CA TRP A 132 6.27 12.93 -3.31
C TRP A 132 7.30 13.63 -4.19
N ARG A 133 7.31 13.35 -5.51
CA ARG A 133 8.24 13.98 -6.46
C ARG A 133 8.07 15.49 -6.54
N ASN A 134 6.83 15.99 -6.48
CA ASN A 134 6.58 17.43 -6.49
C ASN A 134 7.15 18.14 -5.25
N LYS A 135 7.22 17.46 -4.10
CA LYS A 135 7.85 18.00 -2.88
C LYS A 135 9.38 17.98 -2.91
N GLN A 136 9.99 17.20 -3.81
CA GLN A 136 11.46 17.14 -3.95
C GLN A 136 12.03 18.21 -4.90
N ARG A 137 11.17 18.96 -5.60
CA ARG A 137 11.56 20.05 -6.50
C ARG A 137 11.74 21.35 -5.73
#